data_AF-A0AAD9P6P9-F1
#
_entry.id   AF-A0AAD9P6P9-F1
#
_cell.length_a   1.000
_cell.length_b   1.000
_cell.length_c   1.000
_cell.angle_alpha   90.00
_cell.angle_beta   90.00
_cell.angle_gamma   90.00
#
_symmetry.space_group_name_H-M   'P 1'
#
loop_
_entity.id
_entity.type
_entity.pdbx_description
1 polymer ?
#
loop_
_entity_poly.entity_id
_entity_poly.type
_entity_poly.pdbx_seq_one_letter_code
_entity_poly.pdbx_strand_id
1 'polypeptide(L)'
;MFWLFAESGCASEDEANDDETDAADTRLDQLKKRLHIEQKVKQGTENMIEMYSSGPSKDKKLLAEAQQMFADAKRKIEYIRMQILRSEQRSVDNTLDNDMAHETEPFTPLDQRIEELRHHIHIESAVQEGAEKAITLLQSVKSNDKKAIQEVGTGRGVDGCRV
;
A
#
# COMPACT_ATOMS: atom_id res chain seq x y z
N MET A 1 -36.73 -16.93 30.59
CA MET A 1 -36.12 -18.24 30.88
C MET A 1 -35.42 -18.80 29.64
N PHE A 2 -34.46 -18.07 29.05
CA PHE A 2 -33.51 -18.59 28.03
C PHE A 2 -32.41 -17.53 27.73
N TRP A 3 -31.76 -17.00 28.79
CA TRP A 3 -30.54 -16.16 28.68
C TRP A 3 -29.62 -16.42 29.88
N LEU A 4 -29.33 -17.69 30.12
CA LEU A 4 -28.29 -18.11 31.06
C LEU A 4 -27.57 -19.30 30.44
N PHE A 5 -26.57 -19.04 29.59
CA PHE A 5 -25.39 -19.90 29.47
C PHE A 5 -24.31 -19.21 28.64
N ALA A 6 -23.06 -19.51 28.99
CA ALA A 6 -21.80 -19.11 28.34
C ALA A 6 -21.13 -17.83 28.88
N GLU A 7 -20.82 -17.88 30.16
CA GLU A 7 -19.48 -17.52 30.64
C GLU A 7 -18.59 -18.76 30.44
N SER A 8 -17.54 -18.66 29.61
CA SER A 8 -16.44 -19.61 29.55
C SER A 8 -15.25 -18.90 28.90
N GLY A 9 -14.23 -18.68 29.71
CA GLY A 9 -13.04 -17.94 29.34
C GLY A 9 -12.13 -18.67 28.35
N CYS A 10 -11.24 -17.89 27.77
CA CYS A 10 -9.92 -18.36 27.38
C CYS A 10 -8.92 -17.33 27.91
N ALA A 11 -8.21 -17.72 28.96
CA ALA A 11 -6.93 -17.15 29.31
C ALA A 11 -5.86 -17.99 28.62
N SER A 12 -4.97 -17.33 27.89
CA SER A 12 -3.66 -17.84 27.53
C SER A 12 -2.76 -16.63 27.25
N GLU A 13 -1.85 -16.38 28.19
CA GLU A 13 -0.64 -15.57 28.00
C GLU A 13 0.39 -16.47 27.29
N ASP A 14 1.11 -15.94 26.29
CA ASP A 14 2.58 -15.96 26.20
C ASP A 14 3.08 -15.55 24.79
N GLU A 15 3.77 -14.40 24.80
CA GLU A 15 5.00 -14.05 24.08
C GLU A 15 5.08 -13.95 22.54
N ALA A 16 5.18 -12.67 22.13
CA ALA A 16 6.09 -12.10 21.14
C ALA A 16 5.80 -12.28 19.63
N ASN A 17 5.46 -11.13 19.03
CA ASN A 17 5.55 -10.73 17.61
C ASN A 17 4.24 -10.80 16.78
N ASP A 18 3.21 -10.02 17.16
CA ASP A 18 1.86 -10.09 16.53
C ASP A 18 1.07 -8.76 16.49
N ASP A 19 1.74 -7.59 16.43
CA ASP A 19 1.03 -6.29 16.47
C ASP A 19 0.45 -5.85 15.10
N GLU A 20 0.92 -6.45 13.99
CA GLU A 20 0.50 -6.06 12.63
C GLU A 20 -0.66 -6.93 12.08
N THR A 21 -0.77 -8.18 12.54
CA THR A 21 -1.81 -9.14 12.15
C THR A 21 -3.15 -8.82 12.82
N ASP A 22 -3.16 -8.50 14.11
CA ASP A 22 -4.37 -8.11 14.85
C ASP A 22 -4.96 -6.78 14.33
N ALA A 23 -4.10 -5.82 13.96
CA ALA A 23 -4.53 -4.57 13.34
C ALA A 23 -5.15 -4.78 11.94
N ALA A 24 -4.65 -5.75 11.16
CA ALA A 24 -5.21 -6.10 9.86
C ALA A 24 -6.56 -6.84 10.00
N ASP A 25 -6.66 -7.77 10.94
CA ASP A 25 -7.88 -8.54 11.23
C ASP A 25 -9.01 -7.65 11.76
N THR A 26 -8.69 -6.72 12.67
CA THR A 26 -9.64 -5.72 13.16
C THR A 26 -10.15 -4.80 12.04
N ARG A 27 -9.28 -4.39 11.11
CA ARG A 27 -9.66 -3.59 9.92
C ARG A 27 -10.56 -4.38 8.98
N LEU A 28 -10.23 -5.64 8.73
CA LEU A 28 -10.99 -6.53 7.85
C LEU A 28 -12.40 -6.76 8.43
N ASP A 29 -12.52 -6.96 9.74
CA ASP A 29 -13.80 -7.08 10.44
C ASP A 29 -14.65 -5.80 10.38
N GLN A 30 -14.02 -4.63 10.51
CA GLN A 30 -14.71 -3.35 10.33
C GLN A 30 -15.25 -3.19 8.91
N LEU A 31 -14.48 -3.58 7.89
CA LEU A 31 -14.91 -3.55 6.49
C LEU A 31 -16.09 -4.51 6.25
N LYS A 32 -16.05 -5.73 6.80
CA LYS A 32 -17.17 -6.69 6.74
C LYS A 32 -18.43 -6.14 7.40
N LYS A 33 -18.31 -5.53 8.58
CA LYS A 33 -19.44 -4.86 9.27
C LYS A 33 -20.01 -3.72 8.42
N ARG A 34 -19.15 -2.89 7.82
CA ARG A 34 -19.57 -1.78 6.94
C ARG A 34 -20.26 -2.29 5.69
N LEU A 35 -19.75 -3.37 5.08
CA LEU A 35 -20.37 -4.03 3.93
C LEU A 35 -21.79 -4.48 4.25
N HIS A 36 -22.00 -5.09 5.43
CA HIS A 36 -23.32 -5.52 5.87
C HIS A 36 -24.30 -4.35 6.00
N ILE A 37 -23.86 -3.22 6.54
CA ILE A 37 -24.68 -1.99 6.65
C ILE A 37 -25.06 -1.50 5.25
N GLU A 38 -24.12 -1.37 4.33
CA GLU A 38 -24.40 -0.87 2.98
C GLU A 38 -25.31 -1.84 2.19
N GLN A 39 -25.22 -3.15 2.42
CA GLN A 39 -26.19 -4.13 1.90
C GLN A 39 -27.60 -3.91 2.43
N LYS A 40 -27.75 -3.59 3.73
CA LYS A 40 -29.04 -3.26 4.33
C LYS A 40 -29.60 -1.95 3.76
N VAL A 41 -28.74 -0.94 3.55
CA VAL A 41 -29.13 0.31 2.90
C VAL A 41 -29.60 0.03 1.47
N LYS A 42 -28.85 -0.72 0.67
CA LYS A 42 -29.24 -1.14 -0.69
C LYS A 42 -30.64 -1.77 -0.70
N GLN A 43 -30.88 -2.76 0.17
CA GLN A 43 -32.18 -3.43 0.26
C GLN A 43 -33.30 -2.47 0.69
N GLY A 44 -33.03 -1.61 1.67
CA GLY A 44 -33.98 -0.61 2.12
C GLY A 44 -34.37 0.35 0.99
N THR A 45 -33.40 0.76 0.17
CA THR A 45 -33.65 1.60 -1.00
C THR A 45 -34.37 0.87 -2.12
N GLU A 46 -34.10 -0.42 -2.36
CA GLU A 46 -34.88 -1.24 -3.29
C GLU A 46 -36.36 -1.28 -2.89
N ASN A 47 -36.65 -1.48 -1.60
CA ASN A 47 -38.02 -1.45 -1.09
C ASN A 47 -38.66 -0.05 -1.26
N MET A 48 -37.91 1.03 -1.04
CA MET A 48 -38.40 2.40 -1.30
C MET A 48 -38.74 2.60 -2.78
N ILE A 49 -37.87 2.14 -3.70
CA ILE A 49 -38.13 2.23 -5.15
C ILE A 49 -39.40 1.46 -5.51
N GLU A 50 -39.61 0.27 -4.96
CA GLU A 50 -40.83 -0.52 -5.18
C GLU A 50 -42.08 0.22 -4.70
N MET A 51 -42.03 0.80 -3.49
CA MET A 51 -43.13 1.59 -2.94
C MET A 51 -43.47 2.82 -3.80
N TYR A 52 -42.47 3.57 -4.28
CA TYR A 52 -42.71 4.79 -5.08
C TYR A 52 -43.00 4.51 -6.57
N SER A 53 -42.62 3.33 -7.09
CA SER A 53 -42.90 2.92 -8.47
C SER A 53 -44.32 2.35 -8.62
N SER A 54 -44.74 1.52 -7.67
CA SER A 54 -45.96 0.69 -7.79
C SER A 54 -47.03 1.03 -6.75
N GLY A 55 -46.72 1.82 -5.73
CA GLY A 55 -47.65 2.21 -4.67
C GLY A 55 -48.64 3.33 -5.06
N PRO A 56 -49.56 3.67 -4.13
CA PRO A 56 -50.57 4.70 -4.35
C PRO A 56 -49.99 6.13 -4.44
N SER A 57 -48.83 6.38 -3.83
CA SER A 57 -48.11 7.66 -3.84
C SER A 57 -46.93 7.62 -4.82
N LYS A 58 -47.17 8.02 -6.07
CA LYS A 58 -46.14 8.11 -7.13
C LYS A 58 -45.43 9.45 -7.13
N ASP A 59 -44.72 9.74 -6.04
CA ASP A 59 -43.92 10.95 -5.93
C ASP A 59 -42.62 10.80 -6.74
N LYS A 60 -42.62 11.34 -7.96
CA LYS A 60 -41.48 11.27 -8.90
C LYS A 60 -40.17 11.76 -8.28
N LYS A 61 -40.24 12.76 -7.40
CA LYS A 61 -39.05 13.31 -6.70
C LYS A 61 -38.45 12.28 -5.74
N LEU A 62 -39.29 11.63 -4.92
CA LEU A 62 -38.85 10.60 -3.98
C LEU A 62 -38.33 9.36 -4.71
N LEU A 63 -38.95 8.99 -5.83
CA LEU A 63 -38.47 7.91 -6.68
C LEU A 63 -37.07 8.20 -7.23
N ALA A 64 -36.83 9.40 -7.75
CA ALA A 64 -35.52 9.79 -8.27
C ALA A 64 -34.45 9.80 -7.17
N GLU A 65 -34.79 10.29 -5.98
CA GLU A 65 -33.89 10.29 -4.82
C GLU A 65 -33.55 8.87 -4.36
N ALA A 66 -34.54 7.98 -4.29
CA ALA A 66 -34.33 6.57 -3.99
C ALA A 66 -33.46 5.88 -5.06
N GLN A 67 -33.68 6.16 -6.35
CA GLN A 67 -32.83 5.62 -7.42
C GLN A 67 -31.38 6.07 -7.31
N GLN A 68 -31.15 7.34 -6.96
CA GLN A 68 -29.81 7.86 -6.72
C GLN A 68 -29.16 7.17 -5.52
N MET A 69 -29.86 7.10 -4.39
CA MET A 69 -29.36 6.39 -3.20
C MET A 69 -29.05 4.92 -3.49
N PHE A 70 -29.83 4.27 -4.34
CA PHE A 70 -29.60 2.88 -4.73
C PHE A 70 -28.31 2.72 -5.55
N ALA A 71 -28.08 3.62 -6.52
CA ALA A 71 -26.85 3.65 -7.29
C ALA A 71 -25.63 3.92 -6.38
N ASP A 72 -25.76 4.84 -5.43
CA ASP A 72 -24.70 5.16 -4.47
C ASP A 72 -24.40 3.97 -3.54
N ALA A 73 -25.43 3.29 -3.03
CA ALA A 73 -25.26 2.08 -2.22
C ALA A 73 -24.55 0.96 -3.00
N LYS A 74 -24.90 0.74 -4.28
CA LYS A 74 -24.20 -0.22 -5.14
C LYS A 74 -22.72 0.12 -5.32
N ARG A 75 -22.41 1.40 -5.58
CA ARG A 75 -21.02 1.87 -5.70
C ARG A 75 -20.24 1.63 -4.39
N LYS A 76 -20.83 1.97 -3.24
CA LYS A 76 -20.19 1.77 -1.93
C LYS A 76 -19.93 0.30 -1.61
N ILE A 77 -20.88 -0.58 -1.91
CA ILE A 77 -20.72 -2.03 -1.74
C ILE A 77 -19.52 -2.54 -2.54
N GLU A 78 -19.40 -2.12 -3.80
CA GLU A 78 -18.30 -2.56 -4.66
C GLU A 78 -16.95 -2.07 -4.15
N TYR A 79 -16.88 -0.79 -3.77
CA TYR A 79 -15.67 -0.23 -3.17
C TYR A 79 -15.25 -0.98 -1.90
N ILE A 80 -16.18 -1.29 -1.00
CA ILE A 80 -15.86 -2.03 0.24
C ILE A 80 -15.40 -3.46 -0.07
N ARG A 81 -15.99 -4.12 -1.07
CA ARG A 81 -15.54 -5.45 -1.51
C ARG A 81 -14.11 -5.43 -2.04
N MET A 82 -13.76 -4.44 -2.87
CA MET A 82 -12.39 -4.27 -3.34
C MET A 82 -11.42 -4.02 -2.19
N GLN A 83 -11.81 -3.22 -1.19
CA GLN A 83 -11.00 -2.99 0.01
C GLN A 83 -10.79 -4.26 0.84
N ILE A 84 -11.82 -5.11 0.98
CA ILE A 84 -11.69 -6.42 1.65
C ILE A 84 -10.68 -7.30 0.90
N LEU A 85 -10.84 -7.43 -0.42
CA LEU A 85 -9.94 -8.22 -1.26
C LEU A 85 -8.48 -7.73 -1.15
N ARG A 86 -8.27 -6.40 -1.15
CA ARG A 86 -6.95 -5.79 -0.98
C ARG A 86 -6.38 -6.01 0.43
N SER A 87 -7.21 -5.93 1.46
CA SER A 87 -6.81 -6.25 2.84
C SER A 87 -6.43 -7.72 3.01
N GLU A 88 -7.14 -8.64 2.34
CA GLU A 88 -6.83 -10.07 2.31
C GLU A 88 -5.56 -10.36 1.51
N GLN A 89 -5.31 -9.67 0.39
CA GLN A 89 -4.10 -9.89 -0.42
C GLN A 89 -2.84 -9.38 0.27
N ARG A 90 -2.95 -8.34 1.11
CA ARG A 90 -1.84 -7.77 1.88
C ARG A 90 -1.28 -8.72 2.95
N SER A 91 -2.01 -9.77 3.33
CA SER A 91 -1.51 -10.83 4.21
C SER A 91 -0.79 -11.96 3.45
N VAL A 92 -0.84 -11.99 2.11
CA VAL A 92 -0.31 -13.11 1.31
C VAL A 92 0.83 -12.70 0.37
N ASP A 93 1.00 -11.43 0.01
CA ASP A 93 2.03 -11.06 -0.97
C ASP A 93 2.56 -9.62 -0.82
N ASN A 94 3.77 -9.50 -0.27
CA ASN A 94 4.68 -8.38 -0.50
C ASN A 94 5.59 -8.73 -1.69
N THR A 95 5.03 -9.02 -2.85
CA THR A 95 5.83 -9.23 -4.06
C THR A 95 5.14 -8.60 -5.26
N LEU A 96 5.68 -7.46 -5.67
CA LEU A 96 5.89 -6.97 -7.03
C LEU A 96 4.73 -7.05 -8.05
N ASP A 97 4.63 -5.92 -8.77
CA ASP A 97 4.06 -5.79 -10.12
C ASP A 97 2.53 -5.66 -10.24
N ASN A 98 2.08 -4.41 -10.37
CA ASN A 98 1.10 -4.05 -11.39
C ASN A 98 1.32 -2.61 -11.85
N ASP A 99 2.23 -2.50 -12.79
CA ASP A 99 2.18 -1.52 -13.87
C ASP A 99 0.84 -1.74 -14.63
N MET A 100 0.14 -0.65 -15.01
CA MET A 100 -1.01 -0.66 -15.95
C MET A 100 -2.45 -0.97 -15.44
N ALA A 101 -2.83 -0.48 -14.26
CA ALA A 101 -4.27 -0.35 -13.93
C ALA A 101 -4.58 0.93 -13.14
N HIS A 102 -4.06 2.08 -13.59
CA HIS A 102 -4.45 3.38 -13.04
C HIS A 102 -5.29 4.16 -14.04
N GLU A 103 -6.49 3.69 -14.30
CA GLU A 103 -7.56 4.50 -14.88
C GLU A 103 -8.73 4.38 -13.90
N THR A 104 -9.00 5.46 -13.16
CA THR A 104 -10.16 5.68 -12.26
C THR A 104 -10.05 5.31 -10.78
N GLU A 105 -8.89 5.49 -10.14
CA GLU A 105 -8.88 5.77 -8.68
C GLU A 105 -8.58 7.26 -8.42
N PRO A 106 -9.42 8.02 -7.70
CA PRO A 106 -8.92 9.21 -7.03
C PRO A 106 -7.98 8.76 -5.92
N PHE A 107 -6.67 8.87 -6.15
CA PHE A 107 -5.64 8.66 -5.13
C PHE A 107 -6.03 9.40 -3.84
N THR A 108 -6.07 8.69 -2.72
CA THR A 108 -6.27 9.38 -1.45
C THR A 108 -5.03 10.24 -1.15
N PRO A 109 -5.16 11.35 -0.40
CA PRO A 109 -4.02 12.20 -0.05
C PRO A 109 -2.88 11.46 0.66
N LEU A 110 -3.18 10.35 1.35
CA LEU A 110 -2.19 9.50 2.00
C LEU A 110 -1.47 8.59 1.00
N ASP A 111 -2.16 8.04 0.01
CA ASP A 111 -1.55 7.20 -1.02
C ASP A 111 -0.56 8.03 -1.87
N GLN A 112 -0.90 9.27 -2.19
CA GLN A 112 0.02 10.20 -2.88
C GLN A 112 1.29 10.46 -2.05
N ARG A 113 1.15 10.64 -0.74
CA ARG A 113 2.29 10.89 0.16
C ARG A 113 3.17 9.65 0.32
N ILE A 114 2.58 8.47 0.37
CA ILE A 114 3.31 7.20 0.42
C ILE A 114 4.13 7.00 -0.86
N GLU A 115 3.53 7.25 -2.02
CA GLU A 115 4.21 7.08 -3.30
C GLU A 115 5.35 8.10 -3.49
N GLU A 116 5.13 9.36 -3.10
CA GLU A 116 6.16 10.38 -3.09
C GLU A 116 7.37 9.96 -2.22
N LEU A 117 7.12 9.45 -1.01
CA LEU A 117 8.19 8.99 -0.12
C LEU A 117 8.92 7.77 -0.66
N ARG A 118 8.22 6.81 -1.26
CA ARG A 118 8.83 5.63 -1.91
C ARG A 118 9.77 6.04 -3.02
N HIS A 119 9.31 6.93 -3.89
CA HIS A 119 10.12 7.47 -4.98
C HIS A 119 11.35 8.22 -4.43
N HIS A 120 11.19 9.00 -3.37
CA HIS A 120 12.31 9.72 -2.74
C HIS A 120 13.38 8.78 -2.19
N ILE A 121 12.97 7.75 -1.42
CA ILE A 121 13.88 6.75 -0.84
C ILE A 121 14.64 5.99 -1.93
N HIS A 122 13.97 5.68 -3.05
CA HIS A 122 14.61 5.01 -4.18
C HIS A 122 15.73 5.87 -4.78
N ILE A 123 15.47 7.16 -4.97
CA ILE A 123 16.47 8.12 -5.45
C ILE A 123 17.62 8.26 -4.44
N GLU A 124 17.31 8.46 -3.16
CA GLU A 124 18.33 8.59 -2.10
C GLU A 124 19.24 7.36 -2.02
N SER A 125 18.66 6.16 -2.14
CA SER A 125 19.41 4.90 -2.15
C SER A 125 20.36 4.84 -3.36
N ALA A 126 19.88 5.19 -4.55
CA ALA A 126 20.72 5.23 -5.75
C ALA A 126 21.85 6.27 -5.64
N VAL A 127 21.57 7.43 -5.03
CA VAL A 127 22.57 8.47 -4.76
C VAL A 127 23.61 7.98 -3.75
N GLN A 128 23.18 7.31 -2.67
CA GLN A 128 24.08 6.75 -1.66
C GLN A 128 25.00 5.68 -2.27
N GLU A 129 24.43 4.75 -3.05
CA GLU A 129 25.23 3.75 -3.78
C GLU A 129 26.22 4.40 -4.75
N GLY A 130 25.81 5.47 -5.44
CA GLY A 130 26.69 6.23 -6.33
C GLY A 130 27.86 6.88 -5.58
N ALA A 131 27.59 7.44 -4.40
CA ALA A 131 28.61 8.03 -3.54
C ALA A 131 29.60 6.99 -3.00
N GLU A 132 29.10 5.83 -2.55
CA GLU A 132 29.94 4.72 -2.09
C GLU A 132 30.88 4.23 -3.21
N LYS A 133 30.33 4.00 -4.42
CA LYS A 133 31.11 3.60 -5.61
C LYS A 133 32.18 4.64 -5.95
N ALA A 134 31.83 5.93 -5.89
CA ALA A 134 32.78 7.03 -6.16
C ALA A 134 33.92 7.09 -5.13
N ILE A 135 33.62 6.91 -3.84
CA ILE A 135 34.64 6.88 -2.77
C ILE A 135 35.61 5.72 -2.99
N THR A 136 35.12 4.52 -3.30
CA THR A 136 35.97 3.36 -3.58
C THR A 136 36.88 3.60 -4.78
N LEU A 137 36.35 4.17 -5.87
CA LEU A 137 37.16 4.55 -7.03
C LEU A 137 38.26 5.53 -6.63
N LEU A 138 37.93 6.61 -5.93
CA LEU A 138 38.90 7.63 -5.52
C LEU A 138 39.96 7.10 -4.55
N GLN A 139 39.60 6.22 -3.62
CA GLN A 139 40.56 5.57 -2.72
C GLN A 139 41.51 4.64 -3.49
N SER A 140 41.00 3.89 -4.46
CA SER A 140 41.83 3.04 -5.32
C SER A 140 42.80 3.87 -6.18
N VAL A 141 42.34 4.97 -6.79
CA VAL A 141 43.16 5.90 -7.57
C VAL A 141 44.24 6.54 -6.70
N LYS A 142 43.91 7.00 -5.49
CA LYS A 142 44.88 7.59 -4.54
C LYS A 142 45.97 6.60 -4.10
N SER A 143 45.68 5.30 -4.11
CA SER A 143 46.68 4.25 -3.84
C SER A 143 47.54 3.90 -5.06
N ASN A 144 46.97 4.02 -6.26
CA ASN A 144 47.67 3.78 -7.53
C ASN A 144 48.61 4.94 -7.89
N ASP A 145 48.21 6.19 -7.68
CA ASP A 145 49.05 7.37 -7.94
C ASP A 145 50.30 7.39 -7.05
N LYS A 146 50.18 6.94 -5.79
CA LYS A 146 51.35 6.81 -4.89
C LYS A 146 52.34 5.75 -5.35
N LYS A 147 51.87 4.66 -5.98
CA LYS A 147 52.74 3.61 -6.55
C LYS A 147 53.39 4.06 -7.86
N ALA A 148 52.64 4.72 -8.74
CA ALA A 148 53.16 5.27 -9.99
C ALA A 148 54.26 6.32 -9.76
N ILE A 149 54.13 7.17 -8.73
CA ILE A 149 55.18 8.14 -8.37
C ILE A 149 56.41 7.46 -7.75
N GLN A 150 56.24 6.35 -7.01
CA GLN A 150 57.35 5.61 -6.40
C GLN A 150 58.19 4.84 -7.42
N GLU A 151 57.58 4.38 -8.52
CA GLU A 151 58.29 3.72 -9.62
C GLU A 151 59.13 4.68 -10.48
N VAL A 152 58.73 5.96 -10.57
CA VAL A 152 59.54 7.02 -11.21
C VAL A 152 60.67 7.52 -10.29
N GLY A 153 60.48 7.46 -8.97
CA GLY A 153 61.47 7.93 -7.99
C GLY A 153 62.61 6.95 -7.65
N THR A 154 62.55 5.70 -8.10
CA THR A 154 63.50 4.65 -7.67
C THR A 154 64.22 3.89 -8.80
N GLY A 155 64.09 4.33 -10.06
CA GLY A 155 64.89 3.85 -11.19
C GLY A 155 66.27 4.52 -11.26
N ARG A 156 67.29 3.89 -10.66
CA ARG A 156 68.72 4.24 -10.81
C ARG A 156 69.19 4.09 -12.26
N GLY A 157 69.82 5.14 -12.80
CA GLY A 157 71.14 5.16 -13.45
C GLY A 157 71.45 4.27 -14.68
N VAL A 158 72.08 4.94 -15.67
CA VAL A 158 73.02 4.46 -16.73
C VAL A 158 72.41 3.54 -17.83
N ASP A 159 72.64 3.69 -19.15
CA ASP A 159 73.80 4.10 -19.94
C ASP A 159 73.40 4.54 -21.36
N GLY A 160 74.23 5.42 -21.95
CA GLY A 160 74.66 5.30 -23.36
C GLY A 160 73.80 5.93 -24.47
N CYS A 161 74.10 7.17 -24.83
CA CYS A 161 73.94 7.64 -26.22
C CYS A 161 75.25 8.26 -26.71
N ARG A 162 75.92 7.52 -27.59
CA ARG A 162 77.20 7.82 -28.23
C ARG A 162 76.99 8.83 -29.37
N VAL A 163 77.76 9.92 -29.37
CA VAL A 163 78.12 10.70 -30.57
C VAL A 163 79.61 10.59 -30.75
#